data_AF-A0A834KW21-F1
#
_entry.id   AF-A0A834KW21-F1
#
_cell.length_a   1.000
_cell.length_b   1.000
_cell.length_c   1.000
_cell.angle_alpha   90.00
_cell.angle_beta   90.00
_cell.angle_gamma   90.00
#
_symmetry.space_group_name_H-M   'P 1'
#
loop_
_entity.id
_entity.type
_entity.pdbx_description
1 polymer ?
#
loop_
_entity_poly.entity_id
_entity_poly.type
_entity_poly.pdbx_seq_one_letter_code
_entity_poly.pdbx_strand_id
1 'polypeptide(L)'
;MLINNFPRAPSTSDSIRLKCREMLANALQTGGHPVLPPRPLLCSASLHVFNCLSFCLLEDYIAIGADCEELGAQIEESIFQEFKNTDMKYKNRVRSRISNLKDMKNPNLRRTVLCGSVSPERMAKMTAEEMASDELKEMRKNLTKEAVRDHQMATTGGTQTDLFTCGKCKGKCCTYTQVQTRSADEPMTTFVFCNQCGNRWKFC
;
A
#
# COMPACT_ATOMS: atom_id res chain seq x y z
N MET A 1 24.82 14.53 -1.13
CA MET A 1 24.46 15.45 -2.23
C MET A 1 23.40 14.80 -3.09
N LEU A 2 22.13 15.19 -2.95
CA LEU A 2 21.14 15.10 -4.02
C LEU A 2 20.35 16.42 -3.97
N ILE A 3 20.93 17.46 -4.56
CA ILE A 3 20.16 18.66 -4.90
C ILE A 3 19.31 18.24 -6.08
N ASN A 4 18.03 18.05 -5.83
CA ASN A 4 17.02 17.60 -6.77
C ASN A 4 16.87 18.61 -7.92
N ASN A 5 17.69 18.48 -8.95
CA ASN A 5 17.53 19.20 -10.22
C ASN A 5 16.41 18.56 -11.05
N PHE A 6 15.20 18.48 -10.51
CA PHE A 6 14.02 18.23 -11.33
C PHE A 6 13.75 19.48 -12.18
N PRO A 7 13.27 19.34 -13.43
CA PRO A 7 12.96 20.50 -14.26
C PRO A 7 11.91 21.36 -13.57
N ARG A 8 12.14 22.67 -13.54
CA ARG A 8 11.21 23.63 -12.97
C ARG A 8 9.84 23.48 -13.62
N ALA A 9 8.80 23.43 -12.81
CA ALA A 9 7.44 23.32 -13.32
C ALA A 9 7.07 24.55 -14.16
N PRO A 10 6.39 24.38 -15.32
CA PRO A 10 5.94 25.50 -16.12
C PRO A 10 4.92 26.34 -15.35
N SER A 11 4.94 27.66 -15.59
CA SER A 11 3.92 28.57 -15.07
C SER A 11 2.56 28.26 -15.70
N THR A 12 1.50 28.22 -14.89
CA THR A 12 0.13 27.96 -15.34
C THR A 12 -0.75 29.19 -15.08
N SER A 13 -1.67 29.50 -15.99
CA SER A 13 -2.65 30.58 -15.86
C SER A 13 -4.01 30.12 -15.30
N ASP A 14 -4.26 28.81 -15.26
CA ASP A 14 -5.54 28.27 -14.78
C ASP A 14 -5.70 28.43 -13.26
N SER A 15 -6.77 29.12 -12.85
CA SER A 15 -7.07 29.37 -11.42
C SER A 15 -7.24 28.08 -10.60
N ILE A 16 -7.85 27.05 -11.19
CA ILE A 16 -8.03 25.74 -10.55
C ILE A 16 -6.66 25.08 -10.31
N ARG A 17 -5.77 25.11 -11.30
CA ARG A 17 -4.43 24.51 -11.19
C ARG A 17 -3.57 25.25 -10.18
N LEU A 18 -3.60 26.58 -10.18
CA LEU A 18 -2.94 27.41 -9.17
C LEU A 18 -3.41 27.05 -7.75
N LYS A 19 -4.73 26.89 -7.55
CA LYS A 19 -5.24 26.49 -6.23
C LYS A 19 -4.81 25.08 -5.84
N CYS A 20 -4.75 24.14 -6.79
CA CYS A 20 -4.23 22.80 -6.53
C CYS A 20 -2.74 22.82 -6.11
N ARG A 21 -1.91 23.63 -6.78
CA ARG A 21 -0.49 23.82 -6.43
C ARG A 21 -0.32 24.37 -5.02
N GLU A 22 -1.07 25.42 -4.68
CA GLU A 22 -1.09 26.01 -3.34
C GLU A 22 -1.49 24.99 -2.26
N MET A 23 -2.55 24.21 -2.52
CA MET A 23 -3.00 23.19 -1.58
C MET A 23 -1.98 22.05 -1.38
N LEU A 24 -1.24 21.68 -2.44
CA LEU A 24 -0.17 20.69 -2.36
C LEU A 24 1.05 21.24 -1.60
N ALA A 25 1.45 22.49 -1.85
CA ALA A 25 2.52 23.16 -1.13
C ALA A 25 2.20 23.24 0.38
N ASN A 26 0.97 23.63 0.72
CA ASN A 26 0.49 23.66 2.10
C ASN A 26 0.50 22.27 2.76
N ALA A 27 0.19 21.20 2.00
CA ALA A 27 0.26 19.84 2.51
C ALA A 27 1.69 19.45 2.91
N LEU A 28 2.68 19.84 2.10
CA LEU A 28 4.10 19.62 2.37
C LEU A 28 4.61 20.41 3.60
N GLN A 29 4.01 21.58 3.89
CA GLN A 29 4.37 22.46 5.00
C GLN A 29 3.74 22.09 6.36
N THR A 30 2.78 21.17 6.41
CA THR A 30 2.00 20.83 7.63
C THR A 30 2.81 20.30 8.82
N GLY A 31 4.13 20.19 8.72
CA GLY A 31 5.01 19.63 9.74
C GLY A 31 5.63 20.61 10.72
N GLY A 32 5.44 21.92 10.51
CA GLY A 32 6.16 22.94 11.25
C GLY A 32 7.64 22.98 10.87
N HIS A 33 8.12 24.17 10.52
CA HIS A 33 9.53 24.50 10.64
C HIS A 33 9.86 24.40 12.14
N PRO A 34 10.92 23.70 12.61
CA PRO A 34 11.50 24.09 13.87
C PRO A 34 12.02 25.51 13.66
N VAL A 35 11.28 26.50 14.18
CA VAL A 35 11.68 27.90 14.20
C VAL A 35 13.04 27.95 14.89
N LEU A 36 14.11 28.16 14.14
CA LEU A 36 15.42 28.36 14.76
C LEU A 36 15.42 29.78 15.37
N PRO A 37 15.93 29.97 16.60
CA PRO A 37 16.31 31.30 17.07
C PRO A 37 17.34 31.93 16.12
N PRO A 38 17.47 33.28 16.09
CA PRO A 38 18.40 33.96 15.20
C PRO A 38 19.83 33.47 15.49
N ARG A 39 20.55 33.05 14.44
CA ARG A 39 21.93 32.54 14.52
C ARG A 39 22.83 33.47 15.36
N PRO A 40 23.56 32.94 16.34
CA PRO A 40 24.97 33.25 16.48
C PRO A 40 25.79 32.16 15.76
N LEU A 41 27.00 32.35 15.25
CA LEU A 41 27.93 33.46 15.13
C LEU A 41 29.10 32.91 14.27
N LEU A 42 29.93 33.82 13.75
CA LEU A 42 31.38 33.65 13.59
C LEU A 42 31.89 32.38 12.89
N CYS A 43 32.27 32.58 11.63
CA CYS A 43 33.32 31.84 10.95
C CYS A 43 34.64 31.95 11.74
N SER A 44 35.25 30.82 12.10
CA SER A 44 36.68 30.60 11.82
C SER A 44 37.08 29.14 12.05
N ALA A 45 37.75 28.62 11.02
CA ALA A 45 38.75 27.55 10.98
C ALA A 45 38.96 26.68 12.24
N SER A 46 38.92 25.36 12.09
CA SER A 46 40.11 24.59 11.69
C SER A 46 39.81 23.08 11.70
N LEU A 47 40.50 22.38 10.81
CA LEU A 47 40.44 20.94 10.54
C LEU A 47 40.94 20.14 11.76
N HIS A 48 40.19 19.14 12.24
CA HIS A 48 40.75 17.87 12.72
C HIS A 48 39.69 16.77 12.83
N VAL A 49 40.07 15.63 12.28
CA VAL A 49 39.35 14.36 12.23
C VAL A 49 39.07 13.86 13.65
N PHE A 50 37.81 13.88 14.10
CA PHE A 50 37.37 13.12 15.27
C PHE A 50 36.04 12.40 15.00
N ASN A 51 36.19 11.10 14.78
CA ASN A 51 35.22 10.00 14.92
C ASN A 51 33.75 10.24 14.59
N CYS A 52 33.38 9.70 13.42
CA CYS A 52 32.07 9.56 12.76
C CYS A 52 30.97 8.80 13.55
N LEU A 53 31.10 8.62 14.87
CA LEU A 53 30.14 7.86 15.69
C LEU A 53 29.48 8.66 16.82
N SER A 54 29.87 9.93 17.02
CA SER A 54 29.20 10.83 17.98
C SER A 54 28.45 12.00 17.34
N PHE A 55 28.28 11.99 16.00
CA PHE A 55 27.48 12.98 15.27
C PHE A 55 26.02 12.52 15.04
N CYS A 56 25.62 11.38 15.60
CA CYS A 56 24.27 10.81 15.46
C CYS A 56 23.19 11.53 16.30
N LEU A 57 23.55 12.58 17.06
CA LEU A 57 22.61 13.39 17.84
C LEU A 57 22.35 14.78 17.22
N LEU A 58 22.69 14.97 15.94
CA LEU A 58 22.37 16.18 15.18
C LEU A 58 21.54 15.88 13.93
N GLU A 59 20.66 14.86 13.99
CA GLU A 59 19.80 14.44 12.88
C GLU A 59 18.45 15.18 12.79
N ASP A 60 18.36 16.41 13.31
CA ASP A 60 17.27 17.34 13.01
C ASP A 60 17.73 18.57 12.22
N TYR A 61 19.00 18.62 11.80
CA TYR A 61 19.61 19.79 11.14
C TYR A 61 19.87 19.61 9.64
N ILE A 62 18.89 19.09 8.91
CA ILE A 62 18.75 19.42 7.50
C ILE A 62 17.39 20.09 7.32
N ALA A 63 17.35 21.39 7.58
CA ALA A 63 16.39 22.26 6.91
C ALA A 63 16.70 22.19 5.41
N ILE A 64 16.13 21.18 4.74
CA ILE A 64 16.18 21.08 3.28
C ILE A 64 15.37 22.28 2.81
N GLY A 65 16.05 23.28 2.25
CA GLY A 65 15.46 24.38 1.48
C GLY A 65 14.82 23.89 0.18
N ALA A 66 14.06 22.80 0.24
CA ALA A 66 13.19 22.36 -0.82
C ALA A 66 12.03 23.34 -0.85
N ASP A 67 11.94 24.09 -1.93
CA ASP A 67 10.81 24.97 -2.19
C ASP A 67 9.55 24.12 -2.29
N CYS A 68 8.74 24.14 -1.23
CA CYS A 68 7.48 23.40 -1.15
C CYS A 68 6.51 23.85 -2.25
N GLU A 69 6.62 25.11 -2.70
CA GLU A 69 5.81 25.64 -3.80
C GLU A 69 6.24 25.02 -5.13
N GLU A 70 7.55 24.92 -5.36
CA GLU A 70 8.09 24.31 -6.57
C GLU A 70 7.80 22.81 -6.63
N LEU A 71 8.00 22.08 -5.52
CA LEU A 71 7.64 20.66 -5.43
C LEU A 71 6.14 20.44 -5.64
N GLY A 72 5.29 21.27 -5.03
CA GLY A 72 3.85 21.23 -5.23
C GLY A 72 3.46 21.46 -6.69
N ALA A 73 4.14 22.40 -7.37
CA ALA A 73 3.95 22.67 -8.79
C ALA A 73 4.39 21.51 -9.69
N GLN A 74 5.51 20.85 -9.40
CA GLN A 74 6.01 19.70 -10.16
C GLN A 74 5.11 18.48 -10.03
N ILE A 75 4.58 18.21 -8.82
CA ILE A 75 3.62 17.12 -8.58
C ILE A 75 2.31 17.39 -9.34
N GLU A 76 1.79 18.62 -9.26
CA GLU A 76 0.58 19.01 -9.98
C GLU A 76 0.75 18.88 -11.49
N GLU A 77 1.87 19.35 -12.03
CA GLU A 77 2.19 19.25 -13.45
C GLU A 77 2.24 17.78 -13.90
N SER A 78 2.89 16.92 -13.12
CA SER A 78 2.95 15.49 -13.43
C SER A 78 1.56 14.84 -13.47
N ILE A 79 0.65 15.26 -12.59
CA ILE A 79 -0.75 14.80 -12.62
C ILE A 79 -1.48 15.37 -13.84
N PHE A 80 -1.27 16.65 -14.16
CA PHE A 80 -1.90 17.29 -15.31
C PHE A 80 -1.43 16.68 -16.63
N GLN A 81 -0.16 16.28 -16.76
CA GLN A 81 0.36 15.61 -17.95
C GLN A 81 -0.33 14.25 -18.22
N GLU A 82 -0.74 13.53 -17.17
CA GLU A 82 -1.48 12.26 -17.27
C GLU A 82 -2.91 12.49 -17.78
N PHE A 83 -3.63 13.48 -17.23
CA PHE A 83 -5.06 13.68 -17.51
C PHE A 83 -5.36 14.70 -18.61
N LYS A 84 -4.49 15.69 -18.81
CA LYS A 84 -4.60 16.84 -19.74
C LYS A 84 -5.90 17.66 -19.60
N ASN A 85 -6.66 17.46 -18.54
CA ASN A 85 -7.91 18.17 -18.25
C ASN A 85 -8.11 18.34 -16.73
N THR A 86 -8.92 19.33 -16.34
CA THR A 86 -9.24 19.67 -14.95
C THR A 86 -10.53 18.99 -14.44
N ASP A 87 -10.78 17.76 -14.90
CA ASP A 87 -11.95 16.97 -14.56
C ASP A 87 -11.97 16.50 -13.10
N MET A 88 -13.08 15.88 -12.68
CA MET A 88 -13.21 15.31 -11.34
C MET A 88 -12.13 14.27 -11.03
N LYS A 89 -11.67 13.51 -12.03
CA LYS A 89 -10.57 12.53 -11.88
C LYS A 89 -9.26 13.20 -11.47
N TYR A 90 -8.90 14.31 -12.12
CA TYR A 90 -7.74 15.14 -11.77
C TYR A 90 -7.87 15.67 -10.34
N LYS A 91 -9.01 16.28 -9.99
CA LYS A 91 -9.25 16.82 -8.64
C LYS A 91 -9.20 15.73 -7.57
N ASN A 92 -9.75 14.54 -7.84
CA ASN A 92 -9.70 13.39 -6.94
C ASN A 92 -8.25 12.93 -6.70
N ARG A 93 -7.42 12.88 -7.75
CA ARG A 93 -6.00 12.52 -7.64
C ARG A 93 -5.26 13.52 -6.75
N VAL A 94 -5.43 14.83 -6.98
CA VAL A 94 -4.82 15.89 -6.16
C VAL A 94 -5.26 15.79 -4.69
N ARG A 95 -6.57 15.64 -4.43
CA ARG A 95 -7.08 15.47 -3.05
C ARG A 95 -6.52 14.24 -2.36
N SER A 96 -6.38 13.13 -3.08
CA SER A 96 -5.75 11.91 -2.55
C SER A 96 -4.30 12.18 -2.13
N ARG A 97 -3.51 12.87 -2.96
CA ARG A 97 -2.11 13.22 -2.62
C ARG A 97 -2.02 14.12 -1.40
N ILE A 98 -2.88 15.14 -1.31
CA ILE A 98 -2.94 16.03 -0.15
C ILE A 98 -3.23 15.25 1.13
N SER A 99 -4.22 14.35 1.11
CA SER A 99 -4.58 13.54 2.28
C SER A 99 -3.43 12.65 2.75
N ASN A 100 -2.73 11.99 1.83
CA ASN A 100 -1.58 11.13 2.15
C ASN A 100 -0.40 11.94 2.69
N LEU A 101 -0.12 13.12 2.14
CA LEU A 101 0.96 14.00 2.61
C LEU A 101 0.67 14.64 3.98
N LYS A 102 -0.62 14.82 4.30
CA LYS A 102 -1.09 15.35 5.59
C LYS A 102 -1.28 14.27 6.66
N ASP A 103 -1.06 12.99 6.35
CA ASP A 103 -1.28 11.92 7.32
C ASP A 103 -0.29 12.01 8.48
N MET A 104 -0.81 12.27 9.69
CA MET A 104 -0.01 12.35 10.91
C MET A 104 0.58 11.00 11.30
N LYS A 105 -0.03 9.89 10.86
CA LYS A 105 0.43 8.53 11.18
C LYS A 105 1.67 8.13 10.38
N ASN A 106 1.93 8.78 9.25
CA ASN A 106 3.09 8.51 8.40
C ASN A 106 3.84 9.81 8.03
N PRO A 107 4.61 10.39 8.96
CA PRO A 107 5.44 11.56 8.65
C PRO A 107 6.64 11.21 7.75
N ASN A 108 7.00 9.92 7.65
CA ASN A 108 8.13 9.46 6.85
C ASN A 108 7.89 9.64 5.36
N LEU A 109 6.67 9.40 4.86
CA LEU A 109 6.34 9.65 3.46
C LEU A 109 6.67 11.10 3.05
N ARG A 110 6.29 12.07 3.88
CA ARG A 110 6.56 13.49 3.64
C ARG A 110 8.07 13.78 3.63
N ARG A 111 8.82 13.22 4.60
CA ARG A 111 10.28 13.37 4.65
C ARG A 111 10.97 12.80 3.40
N THR A 112 10.54 11.63 2.95
CA THR A 112 11.06 10.96 1.76
C THR A 112 10.82 11.78 0.49
N VAL A 113 9.66 12.43 0.37
CA VAL A 113 9.35 13.35 -0.74
C VAL A 113 10.19 14.62 -0.67
N LEU A 114 10.32 15.24 0.51
CA LEU A 114 11.15 16.45 0.70
C LEU A 114 12.65 16.19 0.48
N CYS A 115 13.12 15.00 0.83
CA CYS A 115 14.50 14.57 0.59
C CYS A 115 14.76 14.25 -0.89
N GLY A 116 13.71 14.10 -1.71
CA GLY A 116 13.82 13.75 -3.13
C GLY A 116 14.07 12.28 -3.41
N SER A 117 14.00 11.42 -2.40
CA SER A 117 14.07 9.97 -2.59
C SER A 117 12.91 9.45 -3.46
N VAL A 118 11.78 10.15 -3.47
CA VAL A 118 10.65 9.92 -4.39
C VAL A 118 10.53 11.09 -5.35
N SER A 119 10.58 10.81 -6.65
CA SER A 119 10.40 11.85 -7.67
C SER A 119 8.94 12.35 -7.73
N PRO A 120 8.71 13.62 -8.12
CA PRO A 120 7.36 14.18 -8.29
C PRO A 120 6.49 13.35 -9.26
N GLU A 121 7.11 12.82 -10.32
CA GLU A 121 6.42 11.97 -11.29
C GLU A 121 5.99 10.63 -10.68
N ARG A 122 6.87 9.99 -9.89
CA ARG A 122 6.51 8.77 -9.15
C ARG A 122 5.42 9.06 -8.12
N MET A 123 5.52 10.19 -7.43
CA MET A 123 4.49 10.65 -6.48
C MET A 123 3.14 10.83 -7.18
N ALA A 124 3.10 11.38 -8.40
CA ALA A 124 1.87 11.55 -9.16
C ALA A 124 1.22 10.20 -9.55
N LYS A 125 2.01 9.18 -9.87
CA LYS A 125 1.55 7.87 -10.38
C LYS A 125 1.28 6.82 -9.30
N MET A 126 1.99 6.85 -8.17
CA MET A 126 1.92 5.80 -7.14
C MET A 126 0.51 5.63 -6.54
N THR A 127 0.13 4.41 -6.17
CA THR A 127 -1.23 4.16 -5.64
C THR A 127 -1.35 4.62 -4.19
N ALA A 128 -2.58 4.84 -3.71
CA ALA A 128 -2.85 5.16 -2.31
C ALA A 128 -2.39 4.04 -1.35
N GLU A 129 -2.42 2.79 -1.83
CA GLU A 129 -1.93 1.63 -1.08
C GLU A 129 -0.41 1.62 -0.96
N GLU A 130 0.30 2.03 -2.03
CA GLU A 130 1.76 2.12 -2.03
C GLU A 130 2.30 3.25 -1.14
N MET A 131 1.53 4.31 -0.93
CA MET A 131 1.87 5.47 -0.07
C MET A 131 1.59 5.24 1.42
N ALA A 132 0.88 4.17 1.78
CA ALA A 132 0.61 3.84 3.17
C ALA A 132 1.90 3.49 3.94
N SER A 133 1.85 3.51 5.27
CA SER A 133 2.98 3.07 6.09
C SER A 133 3.40 1.64 5.75
N ASP A 134 4.69 1.34 5.87
CA ASP A 134 5.23 0.03 5.51
C ASP A 134 4.58 -1.10 6.32
N GLU A 135 4.32 -0.87 7.61
CA GLU A 135 3.58 -1.80 8.47
C GLU A 135 2.17 -2.09 7.96
N LEU A 136 1.40 -1.04 7.60
CA LEU A 136 0.03 -1.21 7.12
C LEU A 136 -0.01 -1.88 5.74
N LYS A 137 0.99 -1.59 4.90
CA LYS A 137 1.16 -2.22 3.60
C LYS A 137 1.46 -3.72 3.75
N GLU A 138 2.33 -4.10 4.66
CA GLU A 138 2.63 -5.49 4.97
C GLU A 138 1.42 -6.23 5.52
N MET A 139 0.72 -5.63 6.49
CA MET A 139 -0.52 -6.17 7.06
C MET A 139 -1.59 -6.43 5.98
N ARG A 140 -1.83 -5.45 5.09
CA ARG A 140 -2.78 -5.63 3.98
C ARG A 140 -2.34 -6.75 3.04
N LYS A 141 -1.06 -6.80 2.66
CA LYS A 141 -0.52 -7.87 1.81
C LYS A 141 -0.69 -9.24 2.46
N ASN A 142 -0.48 -9.36 3.77
CA ASN A 142 -0.65 -10.62 4.47
C ASN A 142 -2.13 -11.03 4.50
N LEU A 143 -3.04 -10.11 4.86
CA LEU A 143 -4.48 -10.37 4.87
C LEU A 143 -5.00 -10.79 3.50
N THR A 144 -4.59 -10.11 2.43
CA THR A 144 -5.02 -10.48 1.07
C THR A 144 -4.48 -11.86 0.69
N LYS A 145 -3.23 -12.17 1.02
CA LYS A 145 -2.65 -13.50 0.77
C LYS A 145 -3.40 -14.58 1.54
N GLU A 146 -3.74 -14.32 2.80
CA GLU A 146 -4.50 -15.25 3.64
C GLU A 146 -5.92 -15.46 3.10
N ALA A 147 -6.63 -14.39 2.74
CA ALA A 147 -7.95 -14.50 2.14
C ALA A 147 -7.94 -15.28 0.82
N VAL A 148 -6.92 -15.07 -0.02
CA VAL A 148 -6.75 -15.85 -1.26
C VAL A 148 -6.48 -17.33 -0.97
N ARG A 149 -5.63 -17.63 0.03
CA ARG A 149 -5.35 -19.02 0.43
C ARG A 149 -6.60 -19.69 0.97
N ASP A 150 -7.33 -19.02 1.86
CA ASP A 150 -8.54 -19.56 2.47
C ASP A 150 -9.62 -19.86 1.42
N HIS A 151 -9.80 -18.94 0.46
CA HIS A 151 -10.73 -19.15 -0.65
C HIS A 151 -10.33 -20.34 -1.54
N GLN A 152 -9.03 -20.57 -1.77
CA GLN A 152 -8.54 -21.73 -2.52
C GLN A 152 -8.66 -23.05 -1.75
N MET A 153 -8.76 -23.00 -0.41
CA MET A 153 -8.81 -24.19 0.45
C MET A 153 -10.22 -24.73 0.72
N ALA A 154 -11.27 -24.02 0.30
CA ALA A 154 -12.65 -24.50 0.34
C ALA A 154 -12.85 -25.71 -0.59
N THR A 155 -12.42 -26.89 -0.14
CA THR A 155 -12.64 -28.16 -0.82
C THR A 155 -14.11 -28.53 -0.67
N THR A 156 -14.84 -28.64 -1.78
CA THR A 156 -16.26 -29.04 -1.86
C THR A 156 -16.48 -30.54 -1.62
N GLY A 157 -15.77 -31.10 -0.63
CA GLY A 157 -15.89 -32.51 -0.25
C GLY A 157 -16.99 -32.71 0.80
N GLY A 158 -17.70 -33.82 0.72
CA GLY A 158 -18.60 -34.28 1.79
C GLY A 158 -17.85 -34.57 3.11
N THR A 159 -18.58 -35.05 4.12
CA THR A 159 -17.98 -35.41 5.42
C THR A 159 -16.98 -36.56 5.24
N GLN A 160 -15.71 -36.33 5.58
CA GLN A 160 -14.66 -37.35 5.53
C GLN A 160 -14.89 -38.38 6.64
N THR A 161 -14.84 -39.67 6.30
CA THR A 161 -14.98 -40.77 7.25
C THR A 161 -14.10 -41.96 6.91
N ASP A 162 -13.65 -42.66 7.95
CA ASP A 162 -12.90 -43.92 7.86
C ASP A 162 -13.79 -45.17 7.99
N LEU A 163 -15.11 -44.99 8.01
CA LEU A 163 -16.09 -46.07 8.19
C LEU A 163 -16.15 -47.01 6.97
N PHE A 164 -15.79 -46.50 5.79
CA PHE A 164 -15.92 -47.23 4.53
C PHE A 164 -14.54 -47.56 3.95
N THR A 165 -14.34 -48.83 3.59
CA THR A 165 -13.13 -49.27 2.88
C THR A 165 -13.43 -49.38 1.39
N CYS A 166 -12.61 -48.75 0.55
CA CYS A 166 -12.80 -48.78 -0.89
C CYS A 166 -12.47 -50.16 -1.48
N GLY A 167 -13.36 -50.73 -2.29
CA GLY A 167 -13.11 -52.02 -2.96
C GLY A 167 -11.98 -52.00 -4.01
N LYS A 168 -11.63 -50.83 -4.58
CA LYS A 168 -10.58 -50.71 -5.61
C LYS A 168 -9.18 -50.49 -5.03
N CYS A 169 -9.01 -49.45 -4.20
CA CYS A 169 -7.70 -49.09 -3.64
C CYS A 169 -7.46 -49.63 -2.22
N LYS A 170 -8.49 -50.22 -1.57
CA LYS A 170 -8.46 -50.68 -0.17
C LYS A 170 -8.16 -49.59 0.87
N GLY A 171 -8.13 -48.32 0.47
CA GLY A 171 -7.99 -47.17 1.35
C GLY A 171 -9.28 -46.81 2.09
N LYS A 172 -9.14 -46.10 3.21
CA LYS A 172 -10.25 -45.64 4.07
C LYS A 172 -10.62 -44.17 3.91
N CYS A 173 -9.87 -43.38 3.13
CA CYS A 173 -10.21 -41.98 2.84
C CYS A 173 -11.44 -41.88 1.92
N CYS A 174 -12.62 -42.01 2.50
CA CYS A 174 -13.90 -41.88 1.84
C CYS A 174 -14.66 -40.66 2.37
N THR A 175 -15.51 -40.07 1.54
CA THR A 175 -16.50 -39.08 1.93
C THR A 175 -17.88 -39.68 1.75
N TYR A 176 -18.81 -39.39 2.66
CA TYR A 176 -20.18 -39.84 2.54
C TYR A 176 -21.15 -38.67 2.47
N THR A 177 -22.28 -38.87 1.80
CA THR A 177 -23.37 -37.90 1.74
C THR A 177 -24.67 -38.69 1.75
N GLN A 178 -25.54 -38.34 2.69
CA GLN A 178 -26.83 -38.97 2.84
C GLN A 178 -27.88 -38.14 2.11
N VAL A 179 -28.60 -38.78 1.20
CA VAL A 179 -29.64 -38.13 0.41
C VAL A 179 -30.87 -39.01 0.43
N GLN A 180 -32.03 -38.41 0.68
CA GLN A 180 -33.31 -39.08 0.54
C GLN A 180 -33.68 -39.11 -0.96
N THR A 181 -33.47 -40.26 -1.61
CA THR A 181 -33.75 -40.43 -3.04
C THR A 181 -35.09 -41.10 -3.32
N ARG A 182 -35.83 -41.51 -2.29
CA ARG A 182 -37.09 -42.27 -2.37
C ARG A 182 -38.14 -41.70 -1.42
N SER A 183 -39.35 -42.24 -1.46
CA SER A 183 -40.48 -41.83 -0.61
C SER A 183 -40.11 -41.81 0.89
N ALA A 184 -40.89 -41.05 1.68
CA ALA A 184 -40.64 -40.87 3.11
C ALA A 184 -40.63 -42.19 3.92
N ASP A 185 -41.27 -43.24 3.39
CA ASP A 185 -41.35 -44.56 4.02
C ASP A 185 -40.07 -45.40 3.88
N GLU A 186 -39.09 -44.97 3.06
CA GLU A 186 -37.82 -45.66 2.87
C GLU A 186 -36.66 -44.92 3.58
N PRO A 187 -35.69 -45.65 4.17
CA PRO A 187 -34.55 -45.04 4.84
C PRO A 187 -33.67 -44.25 3.85
N MET A 188 -32.93 -43.27 4.35
CA MET A 188 -32.04 -42.44 3.51
C MET A 188 -30.98 -43.29 2.81
N THR A 189 -30.64 -42.95 1.57
CA THR A 189 -29.56 -43.63 0.84
C THR A 189 -28.24 -42.94 1.13
N THR A 190 -27.22 -43.73 1.50
CA THR A 190 -25.87 -43.20 1.76
C THR A 190 -25.02 -43.34 0.50
N PHE A 191 -24.58 -42.23 -0.08
CA PHE A 191 -23.61 -42.20 -1.18
C PHE A 191 -22.20 -42.09 -0.62
N VAL A 192 -21.30 -42.97 -1.04
CA VAL A 192 -19.89 -42.98 -0.62
C VAL A 192 -19.00 -42.70 -1.82
N PHE A 193 -18.03 -41.81 -1.65
CA PHE A 193 -17.04 -41.43 -2.65
C PHE A 193 -15.62 -41.63 -2.09
N CYS A 194 -14.76 -42.35 -2.79
CA CYS A 194 -13.37 -42.54 -2.39
C CYS A 194 -12.50 -41.42 -2.96
N ASN A 195 -11.85 -40.66 -2.08
CA ASN A 195 -11.01 -39.51 -2.46
C ASN A 195 -9.69 -39.92 -3.13
N GLN A 196 -9.26 -41.18 -2.98
CA GLN A 196 -7.99 -41.66 -3.54
C GLN A 196 -8.10 -42.19 -4.98
N CYS A 197 -9.18 -42.88 -5.31
CA CYS A 197 -9.36 -43.51 -6.64
C CYS A 197 -10.60 -43.04 -7.40
N GLY A 198 -11.38 -42.12 -6.82
CA GLY A 198 -12.60 -41.57 -7.44
C GLY A 198 -13.77 -42.56 -7.52
N ASN A 199 -13.69 -43.73 -6.87
CA ASN A 199 -14.76 -44.72 -6.89
C ASN A 199 -15.97 -44.21 -6.11
N ARG A 200 -17.17 -44.31 -6.68
CA ARG A 200 -18.43 -43.93 -6.04
C ARG A 200 -19.38 -45.12 -5.98
N TRP A 201 -20.00 -45.35 -4.83
CA TRP A 201 -21.00 -46.40 -4.64
C TRP A 201 -22.08 -45.96 -3.65
N LYS A 202 -23.17 -46.72 -3.57
CA LYS A 202 -24.28 -46.48 -2.65
C LYS A 202 -24.39 -47.61 -1.64
N PHE A 203 -24.74 -47.28 -0.40
CA PHE A 203 -25.09 -48.20 0.66
C PHE A 203 -26.59 -48.00 0.94
N CYS A 204 -27.37 -49.08 0.81
CA CYS A 204 -28.81 -49.11 1.00
C CYS A 204 -29.13 -49.80 2.32
#